data_AF-A0A534WI09-F1
#
_entry.id   AF-A0A534WI09-F1
#
_cell.length_a   1.000
_cell.length_b   1.000
_cell.length_c   1.000
_cell.angle_alpha   90.00
_cell.angle_beta   90.00
_cell.angle_gamma   90.00
#
_symmetry.space_group_name_H-M   'P 1'
#
loop_
_entity.id
_entity.type
_entity.pdbx_description
1 polymer ?
#
loop_
_entity_poly.entity_id
_entity_poly.type
_entity_poly.pdbx_seq_one_letter_code
_entity_poly.pdbx_strand_id
1 'polypeptide(L)'
;MRKAIFAVLTLCGACGGGSGSTSATVNGTVGGQSMTARDSISNVIHSSSDSAGVILISNTANSCALITAQKQPKNAQALLIEIGTQSATAASAPSAPGTYPVYSQAASTSVMGNVAIVFYAATDAACATTADYESVSGSFTTTVCPALATSIGGTCT
;
A
#
# COMPACT_ATOMS: atom_id res chain seq x y z
N MET A 1 9.90 10.02 -1.70
CA MET A 1 8.83 11.00 -1.92
C MET A 1 9.09 12.22 -1.07
N ARG A 2 9.44 13.35 -1.70
CA ARG A 2 9.80 14.60 -1.00
C ARG A 2 8.72 15.11 -0.03
N LYS A 3 7.50 14.57 -0.18
CA LYS A 3 6.47 14.55 0.85
C LYS A 3 6.02 13.10 0.93
N ALA A 4 6.33 12.41 2.03
CA ALA A 4 5.61 11.19 2.34
C ALA A 4 4.13 11.57 2.36
N ILE A 5 3.34 10.99 1.45
CA ILE A 5 1.90 11.22 1.47
C ILE A 5 1.36 10.29 2.57
N PHE A 6 1.62 10.65 3.84
CA PHE A 6 0.76 10.28 4.93
C PHE A 6 -0.54 11.07 4.76
N ALA A 7 -1.32 10.69 3.75
CA ALA A 7 -2.69 11.11 3.63
C ALA A 7 -3.39 10.59 4.89
N VAL A 8 -3.79 11.51 5.78
CA VAL A 8 -4.93 11.26 6.66
C VAL A 8 -6.01 10.68 5.78
N LEU A 9 -6.34 9.39 5.98
CA LEU A 9 -7.30 8.61 5.20
C LEU A 9 -8.69 9.25 5.31
N THR A 10 -8.91 10.34 4.60
CA THR A 10 -10.22 10.86 4.23
C THR A 10 -10.54 10.28 2.86
N LEU A 11 -10.72 8.95 2.82
CA LEU A 11 -11.24 8.26 1.65
C LEU A 11 -12.71 8.64 1.49
N CYS A 12 -12.98 9.72 0.74
CA CYS A 12 -14.28 9.88 0.13
C CYS A 12 -14.43 8.82 -0.98
N GLY A 13 -15.05 7.70 -0.61
CA GLY A 13 -16.16 7.15 -1.40
C GLY A 13 -15.89 6.28 -2.62
N ALA A 14 -14.73 5.66 -2.78
CA ALA A 14 -14.57 4.65 -3.83
C ALA A 14 -13.69 3.47 -3.40
N CYS A 15 -14.18 2.70 -2.44
CA CYS A 15 -13.69 1.34 -2.30
C CYS A 15 -14.35 0.44 -3.37
N GLY A 16 -13.64 0.19 -4.46
CA GLY A 16 -14.02 -0.84 -5.42
C GLY A 16 -13.78 -2.22 -4.81
N GLY A 17 -14.73 -2.74 -4.03
CA GLY A 17 -14.70 -4.10 -3.52
C GLY A 17 -14.79 -5.11 -4.66
N GLY A 18 -13.65 -5.65 -5.08
CA GLY A 18 -13.58 -6.73 -6.06
C GLY A 18 -14.10 -8.03 -5.47
N SER A 19 -15.39 -8.32 -5.65
CA SER A 19 -15.93 -9.68 -5.48
C SER A 19 -15.42 -10.57 -6.61
N GLY A 20 -14.17 -11.04 -6.52
CA GLY A 20 -13.62 -11.93 -7.55
C GLY A 20 -12.10 -12.14 -7.55
N SER A 21 -11.34 -11.52 -6.65
CA SER A 21 -9.87 -11.60 -6.72
C SER A 21 -9.33 -12.82 -5.98
N THR A 22 -8.44 -13.58 -6.63
CA THR A 22 -7.52 -14.51 -5.96
C THR A 22 -6.91 -13.80 -4.74
N SER A 23 -7.05 -14.39 -3.55
CA SER A 23 -6.56 -13.83 -2.30
C SER A 23 -5.10 -13.41 -2.44
N ALA A 24 -4.76 -12.20 -2.00
CA ALA A 24 -3.37 -11.82 -1.83
C ALA A 24 -2.70 -12.87 -0.92
N THR A 25 -1.51 -13.33 -1.29
CA THR A 25 -0.73 -14.28 -0.49
C THR A 25 0.54 -13.59 -0.01
N VAL A 26 0.77 -13.61 1.30
CA VAL A 26 2.04 -13.16 1.89
C VAL A 26 2.82 -14.42 2.26
N ASN A 27 3.89 -14.69 1.52
CA ASN A 27 4.80 -15.78 1.82
C ASN A 27 5.97 -15.24 2.64
N GLY A 28 6.19 -15.79 3.83
CA GLY A 28 7.27 -15.41 4.73
C GLY A 28 6.79 -14.77 6.03
N THR A 29 7.67 -14.03 6.68
CA THR A 29 7.40 -13.33 7.94
C THR A 29 7.78 -11.85 7.82
N VAL A 30 7.08 -11.00 8.55
CA VAL A 30 7.40 -9.59 8.72
C VAL A 30 7.79 -9.38 10.18
N GLY A 31 9.03 -8.97 10.44
CA GLY A 31 9.56 -8.87 11.81
C GLY A 31 9.51 -10.20 12.59
N GLY A 32 9.60 -11.34 11.89
CA GLY A 32 9.48 -12.68 12.50
C GLY A 32 8.04 -13.16 12.72
N GLN A 33 7.02 -12.34 12.44
CA GLN A 33 5.61 -12.71 12.51
C GLN A 33 5.09 -13.16 11.15
N SER A 34 4.40 -14.31 11.10
CA SER A 34 3.66 -14.68 9.92
C SER A 34 2.42 -13.79 9.76
N MET A 35 2.06 -13.50 8.51
CA MET A 35 0.88 -12.71 8.18
C MET A 35 -0.03 -13.53 7.28
N THR A 36 -1.27 -13.74 7.70
CA THR A 36 -2.29 -14.37 6.85
C THR A 36 -3.06 -13.26 6.15
N ALA A 37 -2.71 -12.95 4.90
CA ALA A 37 -3.46 -11.98 4.11
C ALA A 37 -4.90 -12.46 3.89
N ARG A 38 -5.87 -11.62 4.26
CA ARG A 38 -7.31 -11.86 4.11
C ARG A 38 -7.99 -10.84 3.21
N ASP A 39 -7.42 -9.65 3.09
CA ASP A 39 -7.95 -8.59 2.25
C ASP A 39 -6.80 -7.76 1.67
N SER A 40 -7.05 -7.17 0.51
CA SER A 40 -6.13 -6.25 -0.12
C SER A 40 -6.86 -5.14 -0.86
N ILE A 41 -6.45 -3.91 -0.63
CA ILE A 41 -7.01 -2.73 -1.27
C ILE A 41 -5.89 -2.04 -2.02
N SER A 42 -6.15 -1.62 -3.25
CA SER A 42 -5.25 -0.76 -4.00
C SER A 42 -5.96 0.51 -4.41
N ASN A 43 -5.28 1.65 -4.34
CA ASN A 43 -5.80 2.93 -4.82
C ASN A 43 -4.66 3.84 -5.29
N VAL A 44 -4.98 4.87 -6.07
CA VAL A 44 -4.09 6.00 -6.29
C VAL A 44 -4.49 7.12 -5.33
N ILE A 45 -3.51 7.61 -4.59
CA ILE A 45 -3.66 8.81 -3.78
C ILE A 45 -3.10 10.00 -4.56
N HIS A 46 -3.79 11.14 -4.46
CA HIS A 46 -3.39 12.40 -5.07
C HIS A 46 -3.13 13.42 -3.97
N SER A 47 -2.04 14.18 -4.10
CA SER A 47 -1.69 15.28 -3.20
C SER A 47 -1.15 16.44 -4.02
N SER A 48 -1.99 17.45 -4.27
CA SER A 48 -1.66 18.56 -5.17
C SER A 48 -1.24 18.05 -6.56
N SER A 49 0.01 18.28 -6.98
CA SER A 49 0.60 17.79 -8.23
C SER A 49 1.14 16.36 -8.16
N ASP A 50 1.21 15.78 -6.96
CA ASP A 50 1.78 14.45 -6.74
C ASP A 50 0.69 13.38 -6.76
N SER A 51 1.06 12.20 -7.23
CA SER A 51 0.26 10.98 -7.07
C SER A 51 1.13 9.78 -6.73
N ALA A 52 0.57 8.83 -6.01
CA ALA A 52 1.23 7.58 -5.66
C ALA A 52 0.23 6.42 -5.71
N GLY A 53 0.70 5.26 -6.13
CA GLY A 53 -0.04 4.02 -5.97
C GLY A 53 0.12 3.50 -4.55
N VAL A 54 -0.97 3.10 -3.92
CA VAL A 54 -0.97 2.53 -2.58
C VAL A 54 -1.65 1.18 -2.63
N ILE A 55 -1.04 0.20 -1.98
CA ILE A 55 -1.58 -1.13 -1.78
C ILE A 55 -1.54 -1.41 -0.29
N LEU A 56 -2.68 -1.72 0.30
CA LEU A 56 -2.82 -2.18 1.66
C LEU A 56 -3.17 -3.66 1.63
N ILE A 57 -2.35 -4.50 2.22
CA ILE A 57 -2.66 -5.91 2.49
C ILE A 57 -2.95 -6.02 3.97
N SER A 58 -4.02 -6.70 4.37
CA SER A 58 -4.37 -6.89 5.78
C SER A 58 -4.73 -8.32 6.09
N ASN A 59 -4.50 -8.73 7.33
CA ASN A 59 -5.04 -9.97 7.89
C ASN A 59 -6.51 -9.85 8.32
N THR A 60 -7.13 -8.69 8.13
CA THR A 60 -8.54 -8.44 8.46
C THR A 60 -9.38 -8.36 7.20
N ALA A 61 -10.52 -9.05 7.20
CA ALA A 61 -11.48 -8.99 6.11
C ALA A 61 -12.24 -7.65 6.13
N ASN A 62 -12.71 -7.20 4.97
CA ASN A 62 -13.48 -5.97 4.81
C ASN A 62 -12.72 -4.72 5.30
N SER A 63 -11.40 -4.70 5.08
CA SER A 63 -10.50 -3.61 5.46
C SER A 63 -11.01 -2.27 4.94
N CYS A 64 -11.64 -2.28 3.78
CA CYS A 64 -12.08 -1.05 3.14
C CYS A 64 -13.30 -0.43 3.82
N ALA A 65 -14.27 -1.27 4.20
CA ALA A 65 -15.41 -0.83 4.99
C ALA A 65 -14.97 -0.32 6.36
N LEU A 66 -13.97 -0.97 6.97
CA LEU A 66 -13.39 -0.53 8.25
C LEU A 66 -12.71 0.84 8.12
N ILE A 67 -11.93 1.05 7.06
CA ILE A 67 -11.27 2.33 6.76
C ILE A 67 -12.29 3.44 6.54
N THR A 68 -13.30 3.22 5.69
CA THR A 68 -14.36 4.21 5.43
C THR A 68 -15.15 4.53 6.70
N ALA A 69 -15.34 3.55 7.59
CA ALA A 69 -15.97 3.75 8.89
C ALA A 69 -15.03 4.27 9.97
N GLN A 70 -13.76 4.56 9.65
CA GLN A 70 -12.72 4.99 10.59
C GLN A 70 -12.56 4.05 11.81
N LYS A 71 -12.69 2.74 11.58
CA LYS A 71 -12.55 1.71 12.61
C LYS A 71 -11.20 1.04 12.52
N GLN A 72 -10.50 1.02 13.64
CA GLN A 72 -9.26 0.27 13.78
C GLN A 72 -9.58 -1.18 14.22
N PRO A 73 -9.21 -2.19 13.42
CA PRO A 73 -9.37 -3.57 13.84
C PRO A 73 -8.39 -3.96 14.96
N LYS A 74 -8.87 -4.83 15.86
CA LYS A 74 -8.08 -5.47 16.91
C LYS A 74 -7.31 -6.66 16.35
N ASN A 75 -6.13 -6.94 16.92
CA ASN A 75 -5.26 -8.04 16.48
C ASN A 75 -4.95 -7.97 14.97
N ALA A 76 -4.86 -6.76 14.45
CA ALA A 76 -4.71 -6.53 13.02
C ALA A 76 -3.24 -6.51 12.65
N GLN A 77 -2.94 -7.00 11.45
CA GLN A 77 -1.67 -6.84 10.77
C GLN A 77 -1.96 -6.19 9.43
N ALA A 78 -1.16 -5.22 9.08
CA ALA A 78 -1.30 -4.45 7.86
C ALA A 78 0.08 -4.24 7.24
N LEU A 79 0.17 -4.49 5.94
CA LEU A 79 1.32 -4.16 5.11
C LEU A 79 0.88 -3.10 4.11
N LEU A 80 1.44 -1.90 4.23
CA LEU A 80 1.21 -0.79 3.33
C LEU A 80 2.39 -0.68 2.36
N ILE A 81 2.09 -0.64 1.07
CA ILE A 81 3.07 -0.54 0.00
C ILE A 81 2.70 0.70 -0.81
N GLU A 82 3.57 1.70 -0.80
CA GLU A 82 3.45 2.89 -1.61
C GLU A 82 4.44 2.80 -2.77
N ILE A 83 3.98 3.00 -4.00
CA ILE A 83 4.78 2.91 -5.22
C ILE A 83 4.55 4.11 -6.12
N GLY A 84 5.59 4.53 -6.81
CA GLY A 84 5.50 5.60 -7.78
C GLY A 84 6.81 5.87 -8.48
N THR A 85 6.77 6.83 -9.39
CA THR A 85 7.94 7.33 -10.10
C THR A 85 8.17 8.79 -9.69
N GLN A 86 9.34 9.06 -9.14
CA GLN A 86 9.75 10.38 -8.70
C GLN A 86 10.54 11.11 -9.79
N SER A 87 10.22 12.38 -9.96
CA SER A 87 10.96 13.32 -10.81
C SER A 87 11.54 14.45 -9.95
N ALA A 88 12.21 15.41 -10.58
CA ALA A 88 12.79 16.56 -9.88
C ALA A 88 11.72 17.46 -9.23
N THR A 89 10.48 17.43 -9.74
CA THR A 89 9.42 18.38 -9.39
C THR A 89 8.14 17.73 -8.88
N ALA A 90 7.91 16.44 -9.14
CA ALA A 90 6.69 15.73 -8.76
C ALA A 90 6.89 14.22 -8.60
N ALA A 91 5.95 13.57 -7.91
CA ALA A 91 5.78 12.11 -7.89
C ALA A 91 4.52 11.72 -8.68
N SER A 92 4.57 10.56 -9.35
CA SER A 92 3.45 10.04 -10.13
C SER A 92 3.18 8.58 -9.82
N ALA A 93 1.90 8.21 -9.79
CA ALA A 93 1.51 6.82 -9.66
C ALA A 93 1.97 6.00 -10.89
N PRO A 94 2.25 4.70 -10.72
CA PRO A 94 2.59 3.81 -11.83
C PRO A 94 1.55 3.82 -12.95
N SER A 95 1.98 4.06 -14.19
CA SER A 95 1.15 3.97 -15.39
C SER A 95 1.42 2.71 -16.23
N ALA A 96 2.46 1.95 -15.88
CA ALA A 96 2.87 0.72 -16.56
C ALA A 96 3.44 -0.29 -15.55
N PRO A 97 3.47 -1.59 -15.89
CA PRO A 97 4.23 -2.60 -15.16
C PRO A 97 5.70 -2.20 -14.99
N GLY A 98 6.31 -2.56 -13.87
CA GLY A 98 7.71 -2.25 -13.61
C GLY A 98 8.20 -2.73 -12.25
N THR A 99 9.51 -2.60 -12.05
CA THR A 99 10.16 -2.86 -10.77
C THR A 99 10.44 -1.54 -10.04
N TYR A 100 10.09 -1.53 -8.76
CA TYR A 100 10.18 -0.41 -7.84
C TYR A 100 11.10 -0.82 -6.69
N PRO A 101 12.36 -0.35 -6.68
CA PRO A 101 13.26 -0.59 -5.56
C PRO A 101 12.68 0.02 -4.28
N VAL A 102 12.80 -0.73 -3.19
CA VAL A 102 12.31 -0.31 -1.87
C VAL A 102 13.38 0.54 -1.21
N TYR A 103 12.97 1.71 -0.71
CA TYR A 103 13.80 2.62 0.06
C TYR A 103 13.07 2.94 1.38
N SER A 104 13.84 3.29 2.41
CA SER A 104 13.26 4.01 3.54
C SER A 104 12.68 5.35 3.08
N GLN A 105 11.69 5.85 3.80
CA GLN A 105 11.03 7.11 3.53
C GLN A 105 12.03 8.25 3.49
N ALA A 106 12.98 8.28 4.43
CA ALA A 106 14.06 9.26 4.45
C ALA A 106 14.92 9.17 3.18
N ALA A 107 15.40 7.97 2.82
CA ALA A 107 16.26 7.77 1.65
C ALA A 107 15.54 8.07 0.33
N SER A 108 14.23 7.80 0.28
CA SER A 108 13.40 7.99 -0.91
C SER A 108 13.32 9.44 -1.37
N THR A 109 13.62 10.43 -0.53
CA THR A 109 13.53 11.87 -0.87
C THR A 109 14.58 12.33 -1.88
N SER A 110 15.70 11.61 -1.96
CA SER A 110 16.84 11.91 -2.83
C SER A 110 16.89 11.05 -4.10
N VAL A 111 15.93 10.15 -4.28
CA VAL A 111 15.88 9.20 -5.40
C VAL A 111 15.01 9.76 -6.52
N MET A 112 15.50 9.67 -7.76
CA MET A 112 14.73 9.89 -8.98
C MET A 112 14.46 8.56 -9.68
N GLY A 113 13.30 8.42 -10.31
CA GLY A 113 12.83 7.18 -10.93
C GLY A 113 11.88 6.39 -10.03
N ASN A 114 11.78 5.08 -10.29
CA ASN A 114 10.87 4.20 -9.58
C ASN A 114 11.27 4.05 -8.12
N VAL A 115 10.28 4.16 -7.22
CA VAL A 115 10.46 4.03 -5.79
C VAL A 115 9.29 3.26 -5.20
N ALA A 116 9.60 2.40 -4.25
CA ALA A 116 8.65 1.79 -3.33
C ALA A 116 9.01 2.18 -1.89
N ILE A 117 8.00 2.37 -1.05
CA ILE A 117 8.12 2.47 0.40
C ILE A 117 7.16 1.43 0.99
N VAL A 118 7.63 0.65 1.97
CA VAL A 118 6.85 -0.44 2.56
C VAL A 118 6.86 -0.30 4.07
N PHE A 119 5.65 -0.24 4.64
CA PHE A 119 5.43 -0.22 6.07
C PHE A 119 4.64 -1.44 6.51
N TYR A 120 4.95 -1.92 7.70
CA TYR A 120 4.16 -2.93 8.38
C TYR A 120 3.77 -2.41 9.75
N ALA A 121 2.50 -2.58 10.10
CA ALA A 121 1.99 -2.30 11.43
C ALA A 121 1.18 -3.49 11.95
N ALA A 122 1.30 -3.75 13.25
CA ALA A 122 0.46 -4.73 13.95
C ALA A 122 -0.14 -4.13 15.21
N THR A 123 -1.34 -4.57 15.57
CA THR A 123 -2.07 -4.16 16.76
C THR A 123 -2.48 -5.37 17.60
N ASP A 124 -2.75 -5.16 18.89
CA ASP A 124 -3.29 -6.19 19.78
C ASP A 124 -4.81 -6.06 20.03
N ALA A 125 -5.31 -6.81 21.01
CA ALA A 125 -6.72 -6.79 21.42
C ALA A 125 -7.17 -5.47 22.07
N ALA A 126 -6.23 -4.63 22.51
CA ALA A 126 -6.46 -3.29 23.03
C ALA A 126 -6.30 -2.20 21.96
N CYS A 127 -6.09 -2.59 20.69
CA CYS A 127 -5.74 -1.70 19.58
C CYS A 127 -4.39 -0.97 19.77
N ALA A 128 -3.54 -1.43 20.69
CA ALA A 128 -2.21 -0.88 20.87
C ALA A 128 -1.29 -1.38 19.76
N THR A 129 -0.46 -0.50 19.20
CA THR A 129 0.55 -0.89 18.21
C THR A 129 1.60 -1.78 18.88
N THR A 130 1.75 -3.00 18.39
CA THR A 130 2.72 -3.99 18.89
C THR A 130 3.93 -4.13 17.99
N ALA A 131 3.82 -3.72 16.72
CA ALA A 131 4.91 -3.65 15.79
C ALA A 131 4.69 -2.51 14.79
N ASP A 132 5.77 -1.83 14.44
CA ASP A 132 5.82 -0.81 13.39
C ASP A 132 7.21 -0.91 12.74
N TYR A 133 7.24 -1.34 11.48
CA TYR A 133 8.47 -1.56 10.73
C TYR A 133 8.40 -0.89 9.37
N GLU A 134 9.52 -0.29 8.99
CA GLU A 134 9.76 0.21 7.66
C GLU A 134 10.80 -0.66 6.95
N SER A 135 10.52 -1.04 5.71
CA SER A 135 11.52 -1.71 4.89
C SER A 135 12.51 -0.71 4.30
N VAL A 136 13.81 -0.99 4.42
CA VAL A 136 14.89 -0.11 3.95
C VAL A 136 15.51 -0.55 2.62
N SER A 137 15.17 -1.75 2.16
CA SER A 137 15.71 -2.35 0.93
C SER A 137 14.76 -3.41 0.35
N GLY A 138 15.05 -3.89 -0.85
CA GLY A 138 14.25 -4.88 -1.58
C GLY A 138 13.68 -4.32 -2.88
N SER A 139 12.69 -5.00 -3.44
CA SER A 139 12.03 -4.56 -4.67
C SER A 139 10.59 -5.04 -4.72
N PHE A 140 9.74 -4.22 -5.30
CA PHE A 140 8.35 -4.54 -5.62
C PHE A 140 8.20 -4.59 -7.14
N THR A 141 7.56 -5.63 -7.68
CA THR A 141 7.36 -5.75 -9.13
C THR A 141 5.87 -5.81 -9.44
N THR A 142 5.43 -4.97 -10.37
CA THR A 142 4.09 -5.02 -10.94
C THR A 142 4.17 -5.68 -12.31
N THR A 143 3.30 -6.65 -12.56
CA THR A 143 3.24 -7.39 -13.85
C THR A 143 2.06 -6.98 -14.72
N VAL A 144 1.09 -6.21 -14.19
CA VAL A 144 -0.10 -5.77 -14.94
C VAL A 144 -0.64 -4.43 -14.42
N CYS A 145 -0.68 -3.37 -15.24
CA CYS A 145 -1.66 -2.27 -15.12
C CYS A 145 -1.50 -1.15 -16.17
N PRO A 146 -2.60 -0.69 -16.79
CA PRO A 146 -2.76 0.71 -17.16
C PRO A 146 -3.70 1.49 -16.21
N ALA A 147 -4.23 0.89 -15.12
CA ALA A 147 -5.24 1.55 -14.29
C ALA A 147 -5.15 1.20 -12.80
N LEU A 148 -4.12 1.68 -12.11
CA LEU A 148 -4.21 1.81 -10.64
C LEU A 148 -5.30 2.83 -10.23
N ALA A 149 -5.82 3.61 -11.19
CA ALA A 149 -6.87 4.62 -11.03
C ALA A 149 -8.30 4.08 -10.91
N THR A 150 -8.57 2.81 -11.22
CA THR A 150 -9.93 2.25 -11.13
C THR A 150 -9.88 0.78 -10.74
N SER A 151 -10.10 0.52 -9.45
CA SER A 151 -10.59 -0.76 -8.87
C SER A 151 -9.96 -2.07 -9.39
N ILE A 152 -9.12 -2.73 -8.59
CA ILE A 152 -8.67 -4.10 -8.92
C ILE A 152 -9.57 -5.13 -8.24
N GLY A 153 -10.71 -5.32 -8.89
CA GLY A 153 -11.50 -6.54 -8.88
C GLY A 153 -11.66 -7.05 -10.31
N GLY A 154 -10.55 -7.17 -11.05
CA GLY A 154 -10.58 -7.54 -12.47
C GLY A 154 -9.30 -8.24 -12.89
N THR A 155 -9.46 -9.46 -13.38
CA THR A 155 -8.44 -10.21 -14.11
C THR A 155 -8.06 -9.45 -15.37
N CYS A 156 -6.78 -9.19 -15.57
CA CYS A 156 -6.26 -8.76 -16.87
C CYS A 156 -6.13 -10.01 -17.75
N THR A 157 -7.03 -10.16 -18.72
CA THR A 157 -6.86 -11.08 -19.86
C THR A 157 -6.07 -10.40 -20.95
#